data_AF-A0A3G8LVH5-F1
#
_entry.id   AF-A0A3G8LVH5-F1
#
_cell.length_a   1.000
_cell.length_b   1.000
_cell.length_c   1.000
_cell.angle_alpha   90.00
_cell.angle_beta   90.00
_cell.angle_gamma   90.00
#
_symmetry.space_group_name_H-M   'P 1'
#
loop_
_entity.id
_entity.type
_entity.pdbx_description
1 polymer ?
#
loop_
_entity_poly.entity_id
_entity_poly.type
_entity_poly.pdbx_seq_one_letter_code
_entity_poly.pdbx_strand_id
1 'polypeptide(L)'
;MSVSRQKKVYLPTATRKNQYITIGFPLTDEYLSAYSNLDACYDEFSKLVYQLAEKQELYNVHVVTTDKLPMVRFHSEAYCLNSDEQLRFFYNPAHHEANRLHSVAGFRARKLRIVFLATGNDLRSNSAAFHSHVQKFIAELKPLLPVKDVPIKVRDHQHISYDFFAKAKGLKETYGYKLRAVDSRYHRRHCELPENVSTLNYVTINIPVERRIKRQLLANNATDFSSLYQNVCDKFIQATKSKQLNRVAVVANGKLPLVRNSKYEQLTSTNEFQMIGFDPHSESPEPICHWDANKLVDAFRFVIVAGKSDETDEGYGRFMNQVEEALRLFTNEFDIDKEHIDVILRFHQHISYKA
;
A
#
# COMPACT_ATOMS: atom_id res chain seq x y z
N MET A 1 -28.25 26.19 4.79
CA MET A 1 -27.82 25.01 5.55
C MET A 1 -26.51 24.48 4.99
N SER A 2 -25.40 24.64 5.71
CA SER A 2 -24.06 24.24 5.26
C SER A 2 -23.90 22.72 5.32
N VAL A 3 -23.85 22.05 4.16
CA VAL A 3 -23.59 20.61 4.09
C VAL A 3 -22.16 20.34 4.56
N SER A 4 -22.08 19.86 5.81
CA SER A 4 -20.92 19.37 6.58
C SER A 4 -19.61 19.17 5.79
N ARG A 5 -18.66 20.09 5.98
CA ARG A 5 -17.25 19.94 5.57
C ARG A 5 -16.54 18.75 6.26
N GLN A 6 -17.10 18.19 7.33
CA GLN A 6 -16.49 17.09 8.08
C GLN A 6 -16.59 15.72 7.38
N LYS A 7 -17.48 15.57 6.38
CA LYS A 7 -17.78 14.28 5.74
C LYS A 7 -16.95 13.96 4.50
N LYS A 8 -16.37 14.96 3.85
CA LYS A 8 -15.51 14.81 2.67
C LYS A 8 -14.13 15.36 2.99
N VAL A 9 -13.10 14.73 2.42
CA VAL A 9 -11.75 15.28 2.35
C VAL A 9 -11.53 15.84 0.95
N TYR A 10 -10.95 17.03 0.83
CA TYR A 10 -10.68 17.68 -0.44
C TYR A 10 -9.22 17.46 -0.82
N LEU A 11 -9.00 16.58 -1.80
CA LEU A 11 -7.66 16.23 -2.27
C LEU A 11 -7.34 16.97 -3.57
N PRO A 12 -6.06 17.28 -3.85
CA PRO A 12 -5.65 17.91 -5.11
C PRO A 12 -6.13 17.11 -6.33
N THR A 13 -6.45 17.75 -7.44
CA THR A 13 -6.83 17.05 -8.69
C THR A 13 -5.70 16.21 -9.26
N ALA A 14 -4.44 16.54 -8.97
CA ALA A 14 -3.25 15.75 -9.31
C ALA A 14 -3.10 14.44 -8.51
N THR A 15 -4.04 14.14 -7.62
CA THR A 15 -4.08 12.90 -6.83
C THR A 15 -4.05 11.66 -7.74
N ARG A 16 -3.12 10.76 -7.46
CA ARG A 16 -2.96 9.49 -8.18
C ARG A 16 -3.69 8.36 -7.45
N LYS A 17 -4.50 7.61 -8.19
CA LYS A 17 -5.25 6.46 -7.70
C LYS A 17 -4.58 5.21 -8.26
N ASN A 18 -4.46 4.18 -7.45
CA ASN A 18 -3.98 2.87 -7.89
C ASN A 18 -4.80 1.78 -7.22
N GLN A 19 -4.98 0.69 -7.97
CA GLN A 19 -5.45 -0.57 -7.44
C GLN A 19 -4.60 -1.68 -8.05
N TYR A 20 -4.25 -2.67 -7.23
CA TYR A 20 -3.69 -3.91 -7.71
C TYR A 20 -4.14 -5.05 -6.82
N ILE A 21 -4.36 -6.22 -7.41
CA ILE A 21 -4.75 -7.42 -6.69
C ILE A 21 -3.61 -8.42 -6.82
N THR A 22 -3.24 -9.04 -5.71
CA THR A 22 -2.34 -10.20 -5.74
C THR A 22 -3.11 -11.44 -5.32
N ILE A 23 -2.89 -12.51 -6.06
CA ILE A 23 -3.29 -13.85 -5.63
C ILE A 23 -2.03 -14.68 -5.48
N GLY A 24 -2.00 -15.56 -4.50
CA GLY A 24 -0.87 -16.46 -4.36
C GLY A 24 -1.22 -17.71 -3.57
N PHE A 25 -0.45 -18.76 -3.86
CA PHE A 25 -0.62 -20.09 -3.30
C PHE A 25 0.74 -20.79 -3.23
N PRO A 26 0.93 -21.75 -2.30
CA PRO A 26 2.22 -22.42 -2.11
C PRO A 26 2.64 -23.23 -3.34
N LEU A 27 3.93 -23.26 -3.62
CA LEU A 27 4.53 -24.12 -4.65
C LEU A 27 5.01 -25.43 -3.99
N THR A 28 4.16 -26.45 -4.01
CA THR A 28 4.44 -27.77 -3.42
C THR A 28 5.28 -28.65 -4.35
N ASP A 29 5.90 -29.70 -3.80
CA ASP A 29 6.59 -30.70 -4.63
C ASP A 29 5.62 -31.42 -5.57
N GLU A 30 4.38 -31.68 -5.12
CA GLU A 30 3.31 -32.25 -5.94
C GLU A 30 2.92 -31.35 -7.12
N TYR A 31 2.95 -30.03 -6.93
CA TYR A 31 2.72 -29.10 -8.03
C TYR A 31 3.86 -29.17 -9.06
N LEU A 32 5.10 -29.27 -8.59
CA LEU A 32 6.28 -29.32 -9.44
C LEU A 32 6.40 -30.64 -10.20
N SER A 33 5.97 -31.76 -9.61
CA SER A 33 6.05 -33.08 -10.26
C SER A 33 5.15 -33.23 -11.49
N ALA A 34 4.20 -32.31 -11.69
CA ALA A 34 3.39 -32.22 -12.89
C ALA A 34 4.15 -31.64 -14.11
N TYR A 35 5.36 -31.10 -13.91
CA TYR A 35 6.15 -30.45 -14.95
C TYR A 35 7.52 -31.11 -15.08
N SER A 36 8.16 -30.93 -16.25
CA SER A 36 9.46 -31.53 -16.55
C SER A 36 10.60 -30.98 -15.68
N ASN A 37 10.57 -29.68 -15.38
CA ASN A 37 11.52 -29.00 -14.51
C ASN A 37 10.91 -27.68 -13.99
N LEU A 38 11.66 -26.99 -13.13
CA LEU A 38 11.23 -25.75 -12.48
C LEU A 38 10.94 -24.62 -13.48
N ASP A 39 11.81 -24.43 -14.48
CA ASP A 39 11.66 -23.34 -15.45
C ASP A 39 10.45 -23.59 -16.36
N ALA A 40 10.24 -24.85 -16.78
CA ALA A 40 9.05 -25.26 -17.52
C ALA A 40 7.76 -25.03 -16.71
N CYS A 41 7.76 -25.36 -15.41
CA CYS A 41 6.63 -25.08 -14.52
C CYS A 41 6.26 -23.59 -14.53
N TYR A 42 7.25 -22.69 -14.42
CA TYR A 42 7.02 -21.25 -14.39
C TYR A 42 6.57 -20.69 -15.74
N ASP A 43 7.19 -21.14 -16.84
CA ASP A 43 6.82 -20.71 -18.19
C ASP A 43 5.40 -21.16 -18.57
N GLU A 44 5.08 -22.45 -18.42
CA GLU A 44 3.76 -23.00 -18.72
C GLU A 44 2.66 -22.40 -17.85
N PHE A 45 2.91 -22.27 -16.53
CA PHE A 45 1.98 -21.58 -15.63
C PHE A 45 1.75 -20.14 -16.07
N SER A 46 2.79 -19.41 -16.49
CA SER A 46 2.63 -18.03 -16.92
C SER A 46 1.79 -17.90 -18.19
N LYS A 47 1.96 -18.81 -19.16
CA LYS A 47 1.14 -18.88 -20.38
C LYS A 47 -0.33 -19.13 -20.07
N LEU A 48 -0.61 -20.08 -19.18
CA LEU A 48 -1.97 -20.34 -18.69
C LEU A 48 -2.59 -19.09 -18.06
N VAL A 49 -1.83 -18.40 -17.19
CA VAL A 49 -2.28 -17.16 -16.55
C VAL A 49 -2.61 -16.08 -17.57
N TYR A 50 -1.75 -15.84 -18.57
CA TYR A 50 -2.02 -14.79 -19.56
C TYR A 50 -3.21 -15.12 -20.45
N GLN A 51 -3.39 -16.41 -20.81
CA GLN A 51 -4.55 -16.83 -21.59
C GLN A 51 -5.86 -16.60 -20.84
N LEU A 52 -5.91 -16.92 -19.55
CA LEU A 52 -7.10 -16.68 -18.73
C LEU A 52 -7.31 -15.20 -18.43
N ALA A 53 -6.22 -14.44 -18.26
CA ALA A 53 -6.29 -13.01 -18.04
C ALA A 53 -6.94 -12.29 -19.23
N GLU A 54 -6.54 -12.64 -20.46
CA GLU A 54 -7.11 -12.10 -21.69
C GLU A 54 -8.63 -12.35 -21.75
N LYS A 55 -9.08 -13.57 -21.43
CA LYS A 55 -10.52 -13.93 -21.41
C LYS A 55 -11.34 -13.11 -20.41
N GLN A 56 -10.71 -12.67 -19.31
CA GLN A 56 -11.35 -11.89 -18.26
C GLN A 56 -11.06 -10.38 -18.39
N GLU A 57 -10.51 -9.94 -19.53
CA GLU A 57 -10.18 -8.53 -19.79
C GLU A 57 -9.25 -7.93 -18.72
N LEU A 58 -8.28 -8.73 -18.26
CA LEU A 58 -7.24 -8.33 -17.32
C LEU A 58 -5.95 -8.06 -18.09
N TYR A 59 -5.72 -6.79 -18.44
CA TYR A 59 -4.69 -6.42 -19.43
C TYR A 59 -3.28 -6.16 -18.87
N ASN A 60 -3.12 -6.11 -17.55
CA ASN A 60 -1.83 -5.89 -16.92
C ASN A 60 -1.57 -6.91 -15.81
N VAL A 61 -0.93 -8.01 -16.19
CA VAL A 61 -0.77 -9.21 -15.37
C VAL A 61 0.69 -9.63 -15.30
N HIS A 62 1.16 -9.84 -14.07
CA HIS A 62 2.52 -10.27 -13.81
C HIS A 62 2.55 -11.55 -12.99
N VAL A 63 3.33 -12.52 -13.44
CA VAL A 63 3.60 -13.75 -12.67
C VAL A 63 4.94 -13.56 -11.94
N VAL A 64 4.96 -13.77 -10.63
CA VAL A 64 6.12 -13.55 -9.78
C VAL A 64 6.52 -14.86 -9.11
N THR A 65 7.75 -15.29 -9.40
CA THR A 65 8.34 -16.57 -8.96
C THR A 65 9.63 -16.37 -8.17
N THR A 66 9.81 -15.20 -7.53
CA THR A 66 11.03 -14.84 -6.79
C THR A 66 10.80 -14.61 -5.30
N ASP A 67 9.61 -14.94 -4.77
CA ASP A 67 9.11 -14.60 -3.42
C ASP A 67 9.04 -13.11 -3.05
N LYS A 68 9.71 -12.24 -3.80
CA LYS A 68 9.75 -10.78 -3.62
C LYS A 68 8.36 -10.17 -3.51
N LEU A 69 8.22 -9.12 -2.71
CA LEU A 69 6.95 -8.46 -2.47
C LEU A 69 6.62 -7.47 -3.61
N PRO A 70 5.48 -7.64 -4.31
CA PRO A 70 5.01 -6.66 -5.28
C PRO A 70 4.65 -5.34 -4.58
N MET A 71 5.16 -4.24 -5.11
CA MET A 71 4.88 -2.90 -4.63
C MET A 71 4.57 -2.00 -5.82
N VAL A 72 3.35 -1.45 -5.87
CA VAL A 72 2.87 -0.72 -7.05
C VAL A 72 2.84 0.78 -6.79
N ARG A 73 3.31 1.56 -7.77
CA ARG A 73 3.33 3.02 -7.77
C ARG A 73 2.88 3.55 -9.13
N PHE A 74 2.24 4.71 -9.10
CA PHE A 74 1.96 5.44 -10.33
C PHE A 74 3.27 6.02 -10.88
N HIS A 75 3.45 5.95 -12.20
CA HIS A 75 4.50 6.65 -12.91
C HIS A 75 4.08 6.88 -14.37
N SER A 76 4.60 7.93 -15.01
CA SER A 76 4.31 8.22 -16.42
C SER A 76 4.92 7.18 -17.37
N GLU A 77 6.05 6.60 -16.99
CA GLU A 77 6.74 5.53 -17.72
C GLU A 77 6.52 4.16 -17.07
N ALA A 78 6.50 3.11 -17.89
CA ALA A 78 6.34 1.72 -17.46
C ALA A 78 7.69 1.06 -17.20
N TYR A 79 8.02 0.76 -15.95
CA TYR A 79 9.19 -0.06 -15.62
C TYR A 79 9.02 -0.79 -14.29
N CYS A 80 9.90 -1.76 -14.05
CA CYS A 80 9.93 -2.54 -12.83
C CYS A 80 11.34 -2.50 -12.24
N LEU A 81 11.45 -2.09 -10.98
CA LEU A 81 12.72 -2.09 -10.24
C LEU A 81 12.73 -3.24 -9.24
N ASN A 82 13.87 -3.91 -9.16
CA ASN A 82 14.06 -5.09 -8.32
C ASN A 82 15.07 -4.77 -7.21
N SER A 83 14.80 -5.25 -6.00
CA SER A 83 15.76 -5.33 -4.90
C SER A 83 15.78 -6.75 -4.34
N ASP A 84 16.42 -7.03 -3.21
CA ASP A 84 16.47 -8.39 -2.67
C ASP A 84 15.09 -8.87 -2.23
N GLU A 85 14.28 -7.96 -1.67
CA GLU A 85 12.98 -8.31 -1.10
C GLU A 85 11.78 -7.75 -1.87
N GLN A 86 11.98 -6.80 -2.80
CA GLN A 86 10.89 -6.10 -3.49
C GLN A 86 10.91 -6.24 -5.00
N LEU A 87 9.71 -6.24 -5.56
CA LEU A 87 9.46 -6.02 -6.98
C LEU A 87 8.56 -4.79 -7.13
N ARG A 88 9.16 -3.65 -7.49
CA ARG A 88 8.49 -2.34 -7.56
C ARG A 88 8.00 -2.07 -8.97
N PHE A 89 6.68 -2.05 -9.16
CA PHE A 89 6.01 -1.76 -10.41
C PHE A 89 5.67 -0.27 -10.51
N PHE A 90 6.13 0.36 -11.58
CA PHE A 90 5.82 1.73 -11.93
C PHE A 90 5.02 1.72 -13.22
N TYR A 91 3.79 2.25 -13.18
CA TYR A 91 2.91 2.26 -14.35
C TYR A 91 1.88 3.39 -14.29
N ASN A 92 1.32 3.73 -15.45
CA ASN A 92 0.19 4.60 -15.60
C ASN A 92 -1.03 3.72 -15.94
N PRO A 93 -2.01 3.60 -15.04
CA PRO A 93 -3.22 2.82 -15.27
C PRO A 93 -3.94 3.19 -16.57
N ALA A 94 -3.86 4.45 -17.01
CA ALA A 94 -4.55 4.93 -18.20
C ALA A 94 -3.93 4.43 -19.52
N HIS A 95 -2.67 3.98 -19.51
CA HIS A 95 -1.90 3.75 -20.74
C HIS A 95 -1.10 2.46 -20.77
N HIS A 96 -0.82 1.83 -19.63
CA HIS A 96 0.12 0.72 -19.57
C HIS A 96 -0.57 -0.62 -19.32
N GLU A 97 -0.31 -1.53 -20.25
CA GLU A 97 -0.72 -2.93 -20.25
C GLU A 97 0.52 -3.80 -20.44
N ALA A 98 0.53 -4.97 -19.82
CA ALA A 98 1.70 -5.85 -19.87
C ALA A 98 1.37 -7.26 -19.36
N ASN A 99 1.94 -8.26 -20.01
CA ASN A 99 2.06 -9.62 -19.49
C ASN A 99 3.54 -9.93 -19.27
N ARG A 100 3.98 -10.18 -18.03
CA ARG A 100 5.41 -10.48 -17.75
C ARG A 100 5.62 -11.51 -16.65
N LEU A 101 6.50 -12.47 -16.92
CA LEU A 101 7.02 -13.42 -15.95
C LEU A 101 8.27 -12.82 -15.29
N HIS A 102 8.26 -12.76 -13.97
CA HIS A 102 9.39 -12.36 -13.14
C HIS A 102 9.95 -13.61 -12.47
N SER A 103 11.01 -14.16 -13.05
CA SER A 103 11.71 -15.37 -12.61
C SER A 103 13.21 -15.13 -12.52
N VAL A 104 13.87 -16.00 -11.76
CA VAL A 104 15.34 -16.11 -11.68
C VAL A 104 15.66 -17.57 -11.93
N ALA A 105 16.56 -17.85 -12.87
CA ALA A 105 16.91 -19.22 -13.25
C ALA A 105 17.34 -20.04 -12.03
N GLY A 106 16.74 -21.23 -11.87
CA GLY A 106 17.02 -22.15 -10.75
C GLY A 106 16.50 -21.70 -9.39
N PHE A 107 15.86 -20.53 -9.26
CA PHE A 107 15.29 -20.09 -7.99
C PHE A 107 13.91 -20.73 -7.77
N ARG A 108 13.79 -21.57 -6.75
CA ARG A 108 12.51 -22.15 -6.34
C ARG A 108 11.76 -21.22 -5.38
N ALA A 109 10.68 -20.60 -5.86
CA ALA A 109 9.76 -19.84 -5.01
C ALA A 109 9.07 -20.71 -3.96
N ARG A 110 8.78 -20.14 -2.79
CA ARG A 110 7.89 -20.78 -1.80
C ARG A 110 6.43 -20.70 -2.24
N LYS A 111 6.07 -19.68 -3.01
CA LYS A 111 4.71 -19.46 -3.51
C LYS A 111 4.72 -18.92 -4.94
N LEU A 112 3.77 -19.38 -5.74
CA LEU A 112 3.43 -18.73 -6.99
C LEU A 112 2.54 -17.52 -6.67
N ARG A 113 2.82 -16.39 -7.31
CA ARG A 113 2.03 -15.17 -7.15
C ARG A 113 1.70 -14.58 -8.50
N ILE A 114 0.43 -14.19 -8.67
CA ILE A 114 -0.02 -13.41 -9.81
C ILE A 114 -0.39 -12.02 -9.30
N VAL A 115 -0.01 -10.98 -10.04
CA VAL A 115 -0.23 -9.58 -9.73
C VAL A 115 -1.01 -8.96 -10.87
N PHE A 116 -2.23 -8.51 -10.58
CA PHE A 116 -3.09 -7.80 -11.52
C PHE A 116 -3.01 -6.31 -11.21
N LEU A 117 -2.59 -5.50 -12.18
CA LEU A 117 -2.59 -4.04 -12.09
C LEU A 117 -3.86 -3.51 -12.78
N ALA A 118 -4.63 -2.66 -12.10
CA ALA A 118 -5.86 -2.14 -12.67
C ALA A 118 -5.55 -1.13 -13.79
N THR A 119 -6.30 -1.19 -14.90
CA THR A 119 -6.14 -0.27 -16.04
C THR A 119 -7.38 0.61 -16.23
N GLY A 120 -7.23 1.72 -16.97
CA GLY A 120 -8.25 2.74 -17.21
C GLY A 120 -8.16 3.98 -16.31
N ASN A 121 -9.08 4.92 -16.52
CA ASN A 121 -9.06 6.25 -15.88
C ASN A 121 -9.78 6.31 -14.52
N ASP A 122 -10.91 5.60 -14.39
CA ASP A 122 -11.80 5.69 -13.23
C ASP A 122 -11.65 4.52 -12.24
N LEU A 123 -10.41 4.22 -11.85
CA LEU A 123 -10.08 3.04 -11.04
C LEU A 123 -10.96 2.84 -9.81
N ARG A 124 -11.26 3.90 -9.05
CA ARG A 124 -12.09 3.76 -7.85
C ARG A 124 -13.54 3.42 -8.15
N SER A 125 -14.08 3.95 -9.25
CA SER A 125 -15.46 3.66 -9.69
C SER A 125 -15.57 2.26 -10.27
N ASN A 126 -14.48 1.76 -10.87
CA ASN A 126 -14.42 0.45 -11.52
C ASN A 126 -13.79 -0.64 -10.62
N SER A 127 -13.37 -0.29 -9.41
CA SER A 127 -12.64 -1.19 -8.51
C SER A 127 -13.37 -2.49 -8.19
N ALA A 128 -14.69 -2.44 -8.05
CA ALA A 128 -15.53 -3.62 -7.83
C ALA A 128 -15.55 -4.53 -9.07
N ALA A 129 -15.72 -3.96 -10.27
CA ALA A 129 -15.71 -4.72 -11.52
C ALA A 129 -14.36 -5.41 -11.76
N PHE A 130 -13.26 -4.66 -11.56
CA PHE A 130 -11.90 -5.23 -11.63
C PHE A 130 -11.72 -6.39 -10.66
N HIS A 131 -12.21 -6.26 -9.42
CA HIS A 131 -12.16 -7.34 -8.44
C HIS A 131 -13.01 -8.55 -8.86
N SER A 132 -14.21 -8.34 -9.39
CA SER A 132 -15.07 -9.41 -9.91
C SER A 132 -14.42 -10.15 -11.09
N HIS A 133 -13.70 -9.45 -11.97
CA HIS A 133 -12.94 -10.09 -13.06
C HIS A 133 -11.83 -10.99 -12.51
N VAL A 134 -11.14 -10.55 -11.45
CA VAL A 134 -10.16 -11.40 -10.75
C VAL A 134 -10.82 -12.59 -10.05
N GLN A 135 -12.02 -12.44 -9.47
CA GLN A 135 -12.75 -13.58 -8.90
C GLN A 135 -13.13 -14.62 -9.96
N LYS A 136 -13.63 -14.18 -11.13
CA LYS A 136 -13.91 -15.08 -12.28
C LYS A 136 -12.65 -15.76 -12.79
N PHE A 137 -11.55 -15.01 -12.92
CA PHE A 137 -10.23 -15.56 -13.25
C PHE A 137 -9.83 -16.68 -12.29
N ILE A 138 -9.97 -16.48 -10.97
CA ILE A 138 -9.63 -17.51 -9.97
C ILE A 138 -10.52 -18.75 -10.13
N ALA A 139 -11.82 -18.56 -10.38
CA ALA A 139 -12.76 -19.66 -10.57
C ALA A 139 -12.40 -20.52 -11.80
N GLU A 140 -11.90 -19.91 -12.87
CA GLU A 140 -11.42 -20.62 -14.06
C GLU A 140 -10.02 -21.21 -13.90
N LEU A 141 -9.13 -20.55 -13.16
CA LEU A 141 -7.77 -21.03 -12.92
C LEU A 141 -7.76 -22.28 -12.05
N LYS A 142 -8.52 -22.28 -10.94
CA LYS A 142 -8.54 -23.37 -9.95
C LYS A 142 -8.65 -24.78 -10.53
N PRO A 143 -9.62 -25.10 -11.40
CA PRO A 143 -9.76 -26.45 -11.97
C PRO A 143 -8.65 -26.83 -12.96
N LEU A 144 -7.87 -25.85 -13.45
CA LEU A 144 -6.78 -26.06 -14.40
C LEU A 144 -5.42 -26.23 -13.71
N LEU A 145 -5.35 -26.05 -12.39
CA LEU A 145 -4.13 -26.31 -11.63
C LEU A 145 -3.90 -27.82 -11.51
N PRO A 146 -2.63 -28.29 -11.55
CA PRO A 146 -2.31 -29.71 -11.44
C PRO A 146 -2.67 -30.32 -10.08
N VAL A 147 -2.70 -29.48 -9.03
CA VAL A 147 -3.08 -29.89 -7.66
C VAL A 147 -4.46 -29.34 -7.35
N LYS A 148 -5.34 -30.21 -6.84
CA LYS A 148 -6.70 -29.84 -6.42
C LYS A 148 -6.67 -29.15 -5.05
N ASP A 149 -7.68 -28.33 -4.79
CA ASP A 149 -7.92 -27.69 -3.47
C ASP A 149 -6.77 -26.83 -2.92
N VAL A 150 -5.93 -26.30 -3.81
CA VAL A 150 -4.84 -25.41 -3.44
C VAL A 150 -5.38 -24.14 -2.77
N PRO A 151 -4.90 -23.78 -1.56
CA PRO A 151 -5.39 -22.61 -0.85
C PRO A 151 -4.90 -21.32 -1.52
N ILE A 152 -5.81 -20.57 -2.14
CA ILE A 152 -5.51 -19.29 -2.79
C ILE A 152 -5.80 -18.14 -1.82
N LYS A 153 -4.78 -17.33 -1.52
CA LYS A 153 -4.95 -16.09 -0.74
C LYS A 153 -5.03 -14.89 -1.68
N VAL A 154 -6.11 -14.13 -1.59
CA VAL A 154 -6.33 -12.89 -2.34
C VAL A 154 -5.99 -11.69 -1.45
N ARG A 155 -5.35 -10.68 -2.05
CA ARG A 155 -5.09 -9.38 -1.44
C ARG A 155 -5.37 -8.27 -2.44
N ASP A 156 -6.35 -7.44 -2.14
CA ASP A 156 -6.72 -6.26 -2.94
C ASP A 156 -6.15 -5.01 -2.29
N HIS A 157 -5.22 -4.37 -2.98
CA HIS A 157 -4.49 -3.20 -2.52
C HIS A 157 -4.96 -1.97 -3.29
N GLN A 158 -5.72 -1.09 -2.62
CA GLN A 158 -6.10 0.20 -3.17
C GLN A 158 -5.38 1.31 -2.44
N HIS A 159 -4.89 2.30 -3.18
CA HIS A 159 -4.38 3.50 -2.56
C HIS A 159 -4.60 4.76 -3.39
N ILE A 160 -4.70 5.86 -2.65
CA ILE A 160 -4.75 7.22 -3.19
C ILE A 160 -3.52 7.94 -2.67
N SER A 161 -2.71 8.51 -3.55
CA SER A 161 -1.52 9.27 -3.17
C SER A 161 -1.50 10.67 -3.77
N TYR A 162 -1.03 11.62 -2.99
CA TYR A 162 -0.94 13.03 -3.37
C TYR A 162 0.17 13.71 -2.57
N ASP A 163 0.65 14.83 -3.09
CA ASP A 163 1.56 15.70 -2.37
C ASP A 163 0.76 16.60 -1.42
N PHE A 164 1.13 16.59 -0.14
CA PHE A 164 0.51 17.38 0.91
C PHE A 164 0.63 18.88 0.66
N PHE A 165 1.72 19.32 0.04
CA PHE A 165 1.96 20.73 -0.26
C PHE A 165 1.56 21.14 -1.68
N ALA A 166 0.80 20.32 -2.42
CA ALA A 166 0.38 20.62 -3.78
C ALA A 166 -0.21 22.04 -3.95
N LYS A 167 -0.98 22.53 -2.97
CA LYS A 167 -1.52 23.90 -2.98
C LYS A 167 -0.45 24.99 -2.94
N ALA A 168 0.63 24.79 -2.18
CA ALA A 168 1.76 25.71 -2.13
C ALA A 168 2.51 25.73 -3.47
N LYS A 169 2.53 24.59 -4.18
CA LYS A 169 3.08 24.44 -5.54
C LYS A 169 2.17 24.95 -6.67
N GLY A 170 1.13 25.70 -6.33
CA GLY A 170 0.18 26.26 -7.31
C GLY A 170 -0.98 25.35 -7.73
N LEU A 171 -1.01 24.08 -7.32
CA LEU A 171 -2.11 23.16 -7.60
C LEU A 171 -3.28 23.40 -6.63
N LYS A 172 -4.11 24.40 -6.95
CA LYS A 172 -5.21 24.88 -6.09
C LYS A 172 -6.52 24.10 -6.26
N GLU A 173 -6.67 23.40 -7.38
CA GLU A 173 -7.88 22.63 -7.68
C GLU A 173 -7.98 21.39 -6.80
N THR A 174 -9.17 21.13 -6.28
CA THR A 174 -9.42 19.98 -5.40
C THR A 174 -10.71 19.26 -5.77
N TYR A 175 -10.77 17.98 -5.40
CA TYR A 175 -11.95 17.14 -5.52
C TYR A 175 -12.32 16.55 -4.17
N GLY A 176 -13.62 16.57 -3.84
CA GLY A 176 -14.14 16.07 -2.56
C GLY A 176 -14.37 14.56 -2.56
N TYR A 177 -13.60 13.83 -1.77
CA TYR A 177 -13.72 12.39 -1.58
C TYR A 177 -14.41 12.02 -0.27
N LYS A 178 -15.34 11.07 -0.33
CA LYS A 178 -15.92 10.43 0.87
C LYS A 178 -15.06 9.29 1.42
N LEU A 179 -14.23 8.69 0.56
CA LEU A 179 -13.35 7.56 0.89
C LEU A 179 -14.10 6.41 1.58
N ARG A 180 -15.18 5.92 0.95
CA ARG A 180 -15.96 4.79 1.48
C ARG A 180 -15.10 3.54 1.63
N ALA A 181 -15.42 2.74 2.65
CA ALA A 181 -14.84 1.40 2.85
C ALA A 181 -15.04 0.52 1.61
N VAL A 182 -14.11 -0.41 1.39
CA VAL A 182 -14.02 -1.15 0.11
C VAL A 182 -15.15 -2.18 0.01
N ASP A 183 -15.40 -2.93 1.08
CA ASP A 183 -16.52 -3.86 1.25
C ASP A 183 -17.87 -3.20 0.95
N SER A 184 -18.15 -2.05 1.57
CA SER A 184 -19.36 -1.27 1.34
C SER A 184 -19.47 -0.76 -0.11
N ARG A 185 -18.34 -0.46 -0.77
CA ARG A 185 -18.33 -0.07 -2.20
C ARG A 185 -18.62 -1.26 -3.11
N TYR A 186 -18.08 -2.42 -2.78
CA TYR A 186 -18.18 -3.62 -3.59
C TYR A 186 -19.58 -4.20 -3.55
N HIS A 187 -20.17 -4.29 -2.35
CA HIS A 187 -21.55 -4.76 -2.18
C HIS A 187 -22.55 -3.90 -2.98
N ARG A 188 -22.42 -2.56 -2.95
CA ARG A 188 -23.27 -1.65 -3.77
C ARG A 188 -23.11 -1.81 -5.28
N ARG A 189 -22.07 -2.52 -5.72
CA ARG A 189 -21.77 -2.79 -7.13
C ARG A 189 -21.91 -4.28 -7.45
N HIS A 190 -22.60 -5.04 -6.60
CA HIS A 190 -22.84 -6.48 -6.74
C HIS A 190 -21.55 -7.31 -6.89
N CYS A 191 -20.46 -6.84 -6.29
CA CYS A 191 -19.24 -7.61 -6.11
C CYS A 191 -19.28 -8.21 -4.71
N GLU A 192 -19.71 -9.47 -4.62
CA GLU A 192 -19.78 -10.18 -3.34
C GLU A 192 -18.39 -10.60 -2.88
N LEU A 193 -18.10 -10.30 -1.61
CA LEU A 193 -16.89 -10.75 -0.94
C LEU A 193 -17.23 -11.92 -0.02
N PRO A 194 -16.29 -12.85 0.24
CA PRO A 194 -16.52 -13.92 1.20
C PRO A 194 -16.81 -13.39 2.61
N GLU A 195 -17.48 -14.18 3.45
CA GLU A 195 -17.82 -13.78 4.83
C GLU A 195 -16.58 -13.39 5.66
N ASN A 196 -15.48 -14.12 5.51
CA ASN A 196 -14.26 -13.94 6.28
C ASN A 196 -13.24 -13.04 5.56
N VAL A 197 -13.52 -11.74 5.51
CA VAL A 197 -12.63 -10.73 4.93
C VAL A 197 -11.91 -9.94 6.01
N SER A 198 -10.59 -9.84 5.88
CA SER A 198 -9.76 -8.94 6.68
C SER A 198 -9.62 -7.60 5.96
N THR A 199 -9.96 -6.50 6.63
CA THR A 199 -9.76 -5.13 6.14
C THR A 199 -8.68 -4.42 6.95
N LEU A 200 -7.92 -3.56 6.28
CA LEU A 200 -6.92 -2.70 6.91
C LEU A 200 -6.84 -1.37 6.16
N ASN A 201 -7.09 -0.27 6.86
CA ASN A 201 -7.07 1.08 6.29
C ASN A 201 -6.07 1.94 7.06
N TYR A 202 -5.18 2.63 6.35
CA TYR A 202 -4.11 3.40 6.98
C TYR A 202 -3.53 4.45 6.04
N VAL A 203 -2.86 5.43 6.61
CA VAL A 203 -2.10 6.44 5.88
C VAL A 203 -0.62 6.16 6.06
N THR A 204 0.14 6.28 4.99
CA THR A 204 1.59 6.43 5.04
C THR A 204 1.97 7.83 4.60
N ILE A 205 2.87 8.47 5.35
CA ILE A 205 3.42 9.79 5.03
C ILE A 205 4.93 9.61 4.83
N ASN A 206 5.47 10.16 3.75
CA ASN A 206 6.91 10.17 3.49
C ASN A 206 7.38 11.62 3.39
N ILE A 207 8.24 12.04 4.32
CA ILE A 207 8.87 13.37 4.34
C ILE A 207 10.36 13.19 4.05
N PRO A 208 10.84 13.58 2.85
CA PRO A 208 12.26 13.56 2.54
C PRO A 208 13.07 14.43 3.50
N VAL A 209 14.25 13.97 3.92
CA VAL A 209 15.19 14.75 4.74
C VAL A 209 16.11 15.52 3.80
N GLU A 210 15.58 16.59 3.22
CA GLU A 210 16.34 17.46 2.33
C GLU A 210 17.31 18.38 3.08
N ARG A 211 18.13 19.13 2.34
CA ARG A 211 19.18 20.01 2.87
C ARG A 211 18.70 20.94 3.99
N ARG A 212 17.48 21.51 3.91
CA ARG A 212 16.97 22.45 4.94
C ARG A 212 16.66 21.72 6.25
N ILE A 213 15.85 20.66 6.18
CA ILE A 213 15.53 19.79 7.34
C ILE A 213 16.82 19.22 7.93
N LYS A 214 17.73 18.72 7.09
CA LYS A 214 19.03 18.21 7.52
C LYS A 214 19.84 19.26 8.29
N ARG A 215 19.91 20.50 7.81
CA ARG A 215 20.62 21.60 8.52
C ARG A 215 19.94 22.01 9.82
N GLN A 216 18.61 21.99 9.87
CA GLN A 216 17.86 22.33 11.07
C GLN A 216 18.06 21.29 12.17
N LEU A 217 18.11 20.01 11.80
CA LEU A 217 18.15 18.91 12.75
C LEU A 217 19.56 18.49 13.17
N LEU A 218 20.59 18.77 12.36
CA LEU A 218 21.96 18.36 12.64
C LEU A 218 22.72 19.40 13.48
N ALA A 219 23.29 18.94 14.59
CA ALA A 219 24.42 19.58 15.24
C ALA A 219 25.73 19.26 14.50
N ASN A 220 26.75 20.11 14.64
CA ASN A 220 28.07 19.83 14.07
C ASN A 220 28.66 18.54 14.71
N ASN A 221 29.03 17.58 13.87
CA ASN A 221 29.69 16.29 14.23
C ASN A 221 28.84 15.28 15.04
N ALA A 222 27.51 15.31 14.95
CA ALA A 222 26.68 14.29 15.60
C ALA A 222 26.91 12.89 14.98
N THR A 223 27.26 11.92 15.83
CA THR A 223 27.36 10.48 15.48
C THR A 223 26.21 9.65 16.03
N ASP A 224 25.44 10.22 16.95
CA ASP A 224 24.21 9.66 17.50
C ASP A 224 23.04 10.62 17.21
N PHE A 225 22.02 10.09 16.55
CA PHE A 225 20.81 10.82 16.15
C PHE A 225 19.60 10.52 17.04
N SER A 226 19.77 9.78 18.15
CA SER A 226 18.65 9.36 19.01
C SER A 226 17.81 10.52 19.54
N SER A 227 18.43 11.60 20.03
CA SER A 227 17.70 12.77 20.53
C SER A 227 16.91 13.49 19.43
N LEU A 228 17.45 13.51 18.21
CA LEU A 228 16.77 14.05 17.02
C LEU A 228 15.54 13.19 16.70
N TYR A 229 15.70 11.87 16.65
CA TYR A 229 14.60 10.96 16.34
C TYR A 229 13.52 10.95 17.41
N GLN A 230 13.91 11.01 18.69
CA GLN A 230 12.99 11.16 19.80
C GLN A 230 12.16 12.45 19.67
N ASN A 231 12.80 13.59 19.38
CA ASN A 231 12.10 14.86 19.17
C ASN A 231 11.09 14.78 18.01
N VAL A 232 11.49 14.20 16.88
CA VAL A 232 10.58 13.97 15.73
C VAL A 232 9.39 13.08 16.14
N CYS A 233 9.65 12.00 16.87
CA CYS A 233 8.62 11.12 17.42
C CYS A 233 7.64 11.88 18.33
N ASP A 234 8.15 12.60 19.33
CA ASP A 234 7.35 13.32 20.32
C ASP A 234 6.45 14.37 19.66
N LYS A 235 7.02 15.18 18.75
CA LYS A 235 6.26 16.19 18.00
C LYS A 235 5.17 15.57 17.14
N PHE A 236 5.46 14.45 16.46
CA PHE A 236 4.47 13.76 15.64
C PHE A 236 3.35 13.17 16.50
N ILE A 237 3.69 12.46 17.57
CA ILE A 237 2.74 11.85 18.52
C ILE A 237 1.86 12.93 19.16
N GLN A 238 2.43 14.06 19.57
CA GLN A 238 1.68 15.17 20.13
C GLN A 238 0.67 15.73 19.11
N ALA A 239 1.11 15.96 17.87
CA ALA A 239 0.26 16.47 16.80
C ALA A 239 -0.90 15.50 16.47
N THR A 240 -0.63 14.19 16.37
CA THR A 240 -1.66 13.19 16.09
C THR A 240 -2.62 13.00 17.26
N LYS A 241 -2.12 12.98 18.49
CA LYS A 241 -2.94 12.88 19.71
C LYS A 241 -3.90 14.05 19.84
N SER A 242 -3.48 15.27 19.49
CA SER A 242 -4.36 16.45 19.47
C SER A 242 -5.56 16.33 18.52
N LYS A 243 -5.49 15.40 17.56
CA LYS A 243 -6.54 15.09 16.58
C LYS A 243 -7.21 13.73 16.81
N GLN A 244 -7.00 13.12 17.99
CA GLN A 244 -7.54 11.82 18.38
C GLN A 244 -7.03 10.66 17.50
N LEU A 245 -5.84 10.81 16.91
CA LEU A 245 -5.18 9.80 16.11
C LEU A 245 -4.12 9.09 16.96
N ASN A 246 -4.48 7.94 17.52
CA ASN A 246 -3.65 7.24 18.53
C ASN A 246 -2.84 6.07 17.96
N ARG A 247 -3.24 5.51 16.81
CA ARG A 247 -2.59 4.32 16.20
C ARG A 247 -1.51 4.76 15.22
N VAL A 248 -0.39 5.22 15.77
CA VAL A 248 0.64 5.90 14.99
C VAL A 248 1.99 5.22 15.09
N ALA A 249 2.74 5.23 14.00
CA ALA A 249 4.12 4.78 13.99
C ALA A 249 5.03 5.78 13.27
N VAL A 250 6.27 5.90 13.75
CA VAL A 250 7.37 6.63 13.14
C VAL A 250 8.49 5.65 12.81
N VAL A 251 8.97 5.68 11.58
CA VAL A 251 10.04 4.83 11.05
C VAL A 251 11.13 5.72 10.48
N ALA A 252 12.26 5.74 11.18
CA ALA A 252 13.46 6.50 10.88
C ALA A 252 14.71 5.59 10.94
N ASN A 253 14.63 4.41 10.34
CA ASN A 253 15.73 3.44 10.24
C ASN A 253 16.05 3.03 8.79
N GLY A 254 15.60 3.82 7.80
CA GLY A 254 15.81 3.57 6.36
C GLY A 254 14.88 2.53 5.73
N LYS A 255 14.13 1.77 6.54
CA LYS A 255 13.26 0.68 6.06
C LYS A 255 11.89 1.19 5.61
N LEU A 256 11.18 0.40 4.79
CA LEU A 256 9.80 0.66 4.39
C LEU A 256 8.83 0.13 5.45
N PRO A 257 7.89 0.94 5.97
CA PRO A 257 6.87 0.43 6.88
C PRO A 257 5.91 -0.49 6.12
N LEU A 258 5.72 -1.69 6.66
CA LEU A 258 4.75 -2.67 6.17
C LEU A 258 3.70 -2.91 7.25
N VAL A 259 2.51 -2.34 7.05
CA VAL A 259 1.44 -2.41 8.05
C VAL A 259 0.73 -3.76 7.94
N ARG A 260 0.53 -4.41 9.09
CA ARG A 260 -0.22 -5.67 9.23
C ARG A 260 -1.15 -5.62 10.43
N ASN A 261 -2.19 -6.44 10.35
CA ASN A 261 -3.03 -6.72 11.50
C ASN A 261 -2.29 -7.72 12.41
N SER A 262 -1.83 -7.25 13.57
CA SER A 262 -0.98 -8.01 14.49
C SER A 262 -1.67 -9.22 15.12
N LYS A 263 -3.01 -9.29 15.06
CA LYS A 263 -3.78 -10.44 15.56
C LYS A 263 -3.59 -11.71 14.70
N TYR A 264 -3.30 -11.54 13.41
CA TYR A 264 -3.34 -12.63 12.44
C TYR A 264 -2.00 -12.92 11.76
N GLU A 265 -1.01 -12.03 11.90
CA GLU A 265 0.27 -12.17 11.21
C GLU A 265 1.45 -11.95 12.17
N GLN A 266 2.44 -12.85 12.11
CA GLN A 266 3.71 -12.68 12.83
C GLN A 266 4.47 -11.47 12.27
N LEU A 267 5.01 -10.66 13.17
CA LEU A 267 5.72 -9.43 12.84
C LEU A 267 7.22 -9.69 12.84
N THR A 268 7.80 -9.96 11.68
CA THR A 268 9.24 -10.08 11.51
C THR A 268 9.74 -9.03 10.52
N SER A 269 10.42 -8.01 11.03
CA SER A 269 11.10 -7.01 10.19
C SER A 269 12.30 -7.64 9.48
N THR A 270 12.63 -7.11 8.32
CA THR A 270 13.71 -7.61 7.44
C THR A 270 14.73 -6.49 7.21
N ASN A 271 15.60 -6.65 6.21
CA ASN A 271 16.57 -5.60 5.87
C ASN A 271 15.88 -4.44 5.16
N GLU A 272 14.88 -4.71 4.33
CA GLU A 272 14.16 -3.68 3.58
C GLU A 272 12.86 -3.20 4.25
N PHE A 273 12.23 -4.03 5.09
CA PHE A 273 10.92 -3.73 5.70
C PHE A 273 10.98 -3.59 7.22
N GLN A 274 10.28 -2.58 7.72
CA GLN A 274 9.89 -2.48 9.12
C GLN A 274 8.44 -2.93 9.24
N MET A 275 8.20 -4.07 9.89
CA MET A 275 6.85 -4.52 10.17
C MET A 275 6.23 -3.64 11.24
N ILE A 276 5.01 -3.16 10.97
CA ILE A 276 4.23 -2.33 11.89
C ILE A 276 2.92 -3.07 12.15
N GLY A 277 2.78 -3.60 13.36
CA GLY A 277 1.57 -4.28 13.79
C GLY A 277 0.65 -3.37 14.57
N PHE A 278 -0.58 -3.24 14.12
CA PHE A 278 -1.64 -2.63 14.91
C PHE A 278 -2.80 -3.62 15.03
N ASP A 279 -3.38 -3.70 16.23
CA ASP A 279 -4.70 -4.29 16.42
C ASP A 279 -5.74 -3.18 16.25
N PRO A 280 -6.59 -3.22 15.19
CA PRO A 280 -7.64 -2.23 14.99
C PRO A 280 -8.69 -2.18 16.11
N HIS A 281 -8.74 -3.21 16.97
CA HIS A 281 -9.65 -3.30 18.11
C HIS A 281 -9.06 -2.78 19.42
N SER A 282 -7.75 -2.55 19.50
CA SER A 282 -7.14 -1.93 20.68
C SER A 282 -7.56 -0.46 20.77
N GLU A 283 -8.11 -0.06 21.93
CA GLU A 283 -8.64 1.28 22.15
C GLU A 283 -7.54 2.34 22.36
N SER A 284 -6.36 1.93 22.83
CA SER A 284 -5.23 2.83 23.10
C SER A 284 -3.88 2.11 22.94
N PRO A 285 -3.49 1.72 21.71
CA PRO A 285 -2.17 1.16 21.50
C PRO A 285 -1.09 2.22 21.74
N GLU A 286 0.05 1.80 22.28
CA GLU A 286 1.21 2.68 22.40
C GLU A 286 1.71 3.10 21.01
N PRO A 287 2.12 4.37 20.82
CA PRO A 287 2.81 4.79 19.62
C PRO A 287 4.07 3.97 19.37
N ILE A 288 4.34 3.64 18.11
CA ILE A 288 5.51 2.86 17.72
C ILE A 288 6.58 3.80 17.16
N CYS A 289 7.77 3.81 17.75
CA CYS A 289 8.92 4.54 17.20
C CYS A 289 10.08 3.58 16.93
N HIS A 290 10.54 3.56 15.68
CA HIS A 290 11.70 2.78 15.25
C HIS A 290 12.70 3.67 14.55
N TRP A 291 13.92 3.74 15.05
CA TRP A 291 15.01 4.47 14.42
C TRP A 291 16.33 3.70 14.47
N ASP A 292 17.28 4.11 13.63
CA ASP A 292 18.69 3.70 13.71
C ASP A 292 19.51 4.91 14.16
N ALA A 293 20.02 4.87 15.40
CA ALA A 293 20.74 5.97 16.02
C ALA A 293 22.02 6.36 15.27
N ASN A 294 22.61 5.45 14.50
CA ASN A 294 23.93 5.63 13.89
C ASN A 294 23.87 6.24 12.49
N LYS A 295 22.68 6.44 11.93
CA LYS A 295 22.50 6.91 10.55
C LYS A 295 21.44 7.97 10.47
N LEU A 296 21.72 9.03 9.74
CA LEU A 296 20.68 9.97 9.30
C LEU A 296 19.92 9.35 8.13
N VAL A 297 18.60 9.24 8.25
CA VAL A 297 17.74 8.72 7.18
C VAL A 297 17.51 9.72 6.05
N ASP A 298 17.31 9.21 4.83
CA ASP A 298 16.92 10.02 3.67
C ASP A 298 15.46 10.49 3.73
N ALA A 299 14.62 9.82 4.51
CA ALA A 299 13.22 10.19 4.69
C ALA A 299 12.68 9.70 6.03
N PHE A 300 11.88 10.54 6.67
CA PHE A 300 11.00 10.12 7.75
C PHE A 300 9.75 9.47 7.18
N ARG A 301 9.39 8.32 7.72
CA ARG A 301 8.19 7.59 7.31
C ARG A 301 7.26 7.45 8.48
N PHE A 302 6.01 7.85 8.27
CA PHE A 302 4.99 7.80 9.30
C PHE A 302 3.84 6.91 8.85
N VAL A 303 3.21 6.26 9.82
CA VAL A 303 2.01 5.46 9.62
C VAL A 303 0.94 5.95 10.58
N ILE A 304 -0.30 6.10 10.09
CA ILE A 304 -1.48 6.34 10.93
C ILE A 304 -2.53 5.31 10.53
N VAL A 305 -2.92 4.42 11.43
CA VAL A 305 -3.89 3.35 11.15
C VAL A 305 -5.29 3.77 11.58
N ALA A 306 -6.26 3.60 10.70
CA ALA A 306 -7.67 3.83 11.03
C ALA A 306 -8.18 2.68 11.90
N GLY A 307 -8.77 3.01 13.04
CA GLY A 307 -9.55 2.08 13.86
C GLY A 307 -11.02 2.01 13.42
N LYS A 308 -11.83 1.22 14.14
CA LYS A 308 -13.27 1.10 13.87
C LYS A 308 -14.02 2.43 13.93
N SER A 309 -13.67 3.29 14.89
CA SER A 309 -14.31 4.60 15.09
C SER A 309 -14.01 5.62 13.99
N ASP A 310 -12.97 5.36 13.19
CA ASP A 310 -12.54 6.24 12.10
C ASP A 310 -13.34 5.99 10.81
N GLU A 311 -14.05 4.86 10.75
CA GLU A 311 -15.04 4.57 9.73
C GLU A 311 -16.40 5.11 10.16
N THR A 312 -16.92 6.08 9.41
CA THR A 312 -18.30 6.56 9.57
C THR A 312 -19.18 6.00 8.45
N ASP A 313 -20.51 6.11 8.57
CA ASP A 313 -21.46 5.71 7.50
C ASP A 313 -21.12 6.28 6.12
N GLU A 314 -20.40 7.41 6.08
CA GLU A 314 -20.00 8.09 4.86
C GLU A 314 -18.60 7.70 4.36
N GLY A 315 -17.78 7.03 5.18
CA GLY A 315 -16.42 6.60 4.89
C GLY A 315 -15.35 7.25 5.78
N TYR A 316 -14.13 7.33 5.25
CA TYR A 316 -12.93 7.80 5.95
C TYR A 316 -12.62 9.30 5.75
N GLY A 317 -13.59 10.10 5.28
CA GLY A 317 -13.40 11.54 5.05
C GLY A 317 -12.99 12.31 6.32
N ARG A 318 -13.66 12.04 7.45
CA ARG A 318 -13.33 12.64 8.76
C ARG A 318 -11.91 12.29 9.21
N PHE A 319 -11.57 11.00 9.16
CA PHE A 319 -10.25 10.48 9.50
C PHE A 319 -9.15 11.17 8.69
N MET A 320 -9.32 11.27 7.37
CA MET A 320 -8.32 11.94 6.52
C MET A 320 -8.21 13.45 6.78
N ASN A 321 -9.31 14.13 7.10
CA ASN A 321 -9.25 15.54 7.53
C ASN A 321 -8.42 15.68 8.83
N GLN A 322 -8.64 14.80 9.82
CA GLN A 322 -7.84 14.79 11.06
C GLN A 322 -6.36 14.51 10.78
N VAL A 323 -6.05 13.60 9.84
CA VAL A 323 -4.68 13.32 9.41
C VAL A 323 -4.03 14.57 8.80
N GLU A 324 -4.71 15.26 7.90
CA GLU A 324 -4.16 16.49 7.28
C GLU A 324 -3.96 17.63 8.29
N GLU A 325 -4.87 17.76 9.26
CA GLU A 325 -4.75 18.73 10.35
C GLU A 325 -3.56 18.41 11.27
N ALA A 326 -3.41 17.13 11.67
CA ALA A 326 -2.27 16.69 12.49
C ALA A 326 -0.95 16.91 11.75
N LEU A 327 -0.91 16.58 10.46
CA LEU A 327 0.30 16.78 9.66
C LEU A 327 0.62 18.26 9.48
N ARG A 328 -0.38 19.14 9.37
CA ARG A 328 -0.17 20.59 9.32
C ARG A 328 0.44 21.12 10.61
N LEU A 329 -0.02 20.64 11.77
CA LEU A 329 0.57 20.99 13.07
C LEU A 329 2.02 20.52 13.13
N PHE A 330 2.27 19.25 12.80
CA PHE A 330 3.61 18.67 12.83
C PHE A 330 4.58 19.38 11.87
N THR A 331 4.19 19.60 10.61
CA THR A 331 5.08 20.20 9.59
C THR A 331 5.39 21.67 9.84
N ASN A 332 4.57 22.39 10.62
CA ASN A 332 4.86 23.76 11.03
C ASN A 332 5.96 23.87 12.09
N GLU A 333 6.33 22.75 12.73
CA GLU A 333 7.43 22.69 13.70
C GLU A 333 8.82 22.62 13.05
N PHE A 334 8.89 22.48 11.72
CA PHE A 334 10.11 22.31 10.95
C PHE A 334 10.19 23.36 9.83
N ASP A 335 11.41 23.77 9.47
CA ASP A 335 11.68 24.65 8.34
C ASP A 335 11.63 23.84 7.04
N ILE A 336 10.42 23.71 6.49
CA ILE A 336 10.12 22.95 5.30
C ILE A 336 9.83 23.89 4.13
N ASP A 337 10.55 23.72 3.02
CA ASP A 337 10.30 24.45 1.77
C ASP A 337 9.09 23.87 1.03
N LYS A 338 7.90 24.31 1.44
CA LYS A 338 6.60 23.79 0.98
C LYS A 338 6.42 23.88 -0.53
N GLU A 339 7.15 24.76 -1.21
CA GLU A 339 7.07 24.93 -2.68
C GLU A 339 7.91 23.91 -3.44
N HIS A 340 8.92 23.32 -2.82
CA HIS A 340 9.89 22.46 -3.51
C HIS A 340 9.90 21.01 -3.00
N ILE A 341 9.64 20.77 -1.71
CA ILE A 341 9.68 19.43 -1.13
C ILE A 341 8.42 18.62 -1.43
N ASP A 342 8.59 17.36 -1.85
CA ASP A 342 7.49 16.41 -2.06
C ASP A 342 7.16 15.64 -0.78
N VAL A 343 6.12 16.07 -0.06
CA VAL A 343 5.59 15.31 1.08
C VAL A 343 4.45 14.44 0.62
N ILE A 344 4.74 13.16 0.36
CA ILE A 344 3.76 12.24 -0.21
C ILE A 344 2.91 11.62 0.89
N LEU A 345 1.61 11.92 0.87
CA LEU A 345 0.59 11.19 1.60
C LEU A 345 0.04 10.07 0.72
N ARG A 346 -0.21 8.92 1.35
CA ARG A 346 -0.91 7.82 0.70
C ARG A 346 -1.90 7.18 1.66
N PHE A 347 -3.18 7.24 1.32
CA PHE A 347 -4.23 6.51 2.00
C PHE A 347 -4.41 5.14 1.35
N HIS A 348 -4.22 4.08 2.12
CA HIS A 348 -4.33 2.69 1.71
C HIS A 348 -5.63 2.08 2.25
N GLN A 349 -6.29 1.31 1.40
CA GLN A 349 -7.40 0.44 1.77
C GLN A 349 -7.07 -0.96 1.26
N HIS A 350 -6.97 -1.91 2.18
CA HIS A 350 -6.55 -3.27 1.87
C HIS A 350 -7.62 -4.26 2.29
N ILE A 351 -7.94 -5.21 1.41
CA ILE A 351 -8.75 -6.39 1.69
C ILE A 351 -7.87 -7.63 1.54
N SER A 352 -8.03 -8.62 2.41
CA SER A 352 -7.51 -9.97 2.18
C SER A 352 -8.48 -11.05 2.64
N TYR A 353 -8.55 -12.13 1.86
CA TYR A 353 -9.38 -13.30 2.16
C TYR A 353 -8.80 -14.55 1.48
N LYS A 354 -9.33 -15.74 1.84
CA LYS A 354 -9.05 -17.00 1.15
C LYS A 354 -10.15 -17.24 0.12
N ALA A 355 -9.77 -17.46 -1.13
CA ALA A 355 -10.69 -17.64 -2.26
C ALA A 355 -11.00 -19.10 -2.52
#